data_AF-A0A831UDY8-F1
#
_entry.id   AF-A0A831UDY8-F1
#
_cell.length_a   1.000
_cell.length_b   1.000
_cell.length_c   1.000
_cell.angle_alpha   90.00
_cell.angle_beta   90.00
_cell.angle_gamma   90.00
#
_symmetry.space_group_name_H-M   'P 1'
#
loop_
_entity.id
_entity.type
_entity.pdbx_description
1 polymer ?
#
loop_
_entity_poly.entity_id
_entity_poly.type
_entity_poly.pdbx_seq_one_letter_code
_entity_poly.pdbx_strand_id
1 'polypeptide(L)'
;MGDLIYSFASLAARCHHGTTCLRGMQRLADTLHPHGVKITWIVSAESAHAAAGDLTRWHEAHGDDVAVYIPEIEAPFDERKRLLKTQQSAVREALPWADLSIAAGGHRQADVGALLDSLGFKGLWGFCWEQIEVDQITDRGCPWGFYYMDPEERLRPAHGRGVIGMEWTARDLLKSFHSGNPCLYSTDPNDVARGGICSWENIDYWKGLADNYIRNTRYNGHVFLLQHQEAHEMERSEHFMCYTDEDIRESVIQLDAFVRHIKDKAVMMTLPEAAHLYRERYEATPTSYMLWEDTPTPPHNPDYAWNMPCGPWPKTFLYYDRGAQMMFIEGKVEPVCIRNYARPWEPASYFAEPDIPRVRLVKNSQHSWHRELALSVMAPRAMPFGLALWGDYRLYQVAEAPSLLDAKILAPELLFLRCDLAQGQNVINVLLEGK
;
A
#
# COMPACT_ATOMS: atom_id res chain seq x y z
N MET A 1 2.64 -7.09 -19.93
CA MET A 1 3.19 -6.42 -18.74
C MET A 1 1.98 -5.92 -17.96
N GLY A 2 1.99 -5.95 -16.64
CA GLY A 2 0.89 -5.37 -15.86
C GLY A 2 0.92 -3.85 -15.89
N ASP A 3 -0.04 -3.24 -15.21
CA ASP A 3 -0.19 -1.78 -15.17
C ASP A 3 0.17 -1.23 -13.79
N LEU A 4 0.80 -0.05 -13.78
CA LEU A 4 0.91 0.78 -12.59
C LEU A 4 -0.36 1.63 -12.52
N ILE A 5 -1.17 1.43 -11.48
CA ILE A 5 -2.33 2.26 -11.18
C ILE A 5 -1.89 3.32 -10.20
N TYR A 6 -1.92 4.59 -10.61
CA TYR A 6 -1.64 5.70 -9.73
C TYR A 6 -2.95 6.36 -9.31
N SER A 7 -3.10 6.55 -8.01
CA SER A 7 -4.21 7.27 -7.42
C SER A 7 -3.70 8.37 -6.51
N PHE A 8 -4.37 9.52 -6.56
CA PHE A 8 -4.11 10.63 -5.66
C PHE A 8 -5.34 10.91 -4.81
N ALA A 9 -5.17 10.95 -3.49
CA ALA A 9 -6.23 11.30 -2.55
C ALA A 9 -5.86 12.53 -1.73
N SER A 10 -6.83 13.37 -1.39
CA SER A 10 -6.58 14.53 -0.53
C SER A 10 -7.59 14.61 0.59
N LEU A 11 -7.10 14.72 1.84
CA LEU A 11 -7.94 14.98 2.99
C LEU A 11 -8.43 16.43 2.98
N ALA A 12 -9.67 16.63 2.54
CA ALA A 12 -10.38 17.90 2.46
C ALA A 12 -11.62 17.93 3.39
N ALA A 13 -11.60 17.14 4.45
CA ALA A 13 -12.74 16.98 5.35
C ALA A 13 -12.82 18.04 6.46
N ARG A 14 -11.69 18.71 6.75
CA ARG A 14 -11.59 19.69 7.84
C ARG A 14 -12.38 20.96 7.48
N CYS A 15 -13.29 21.34 8.37
CA CYS A 15 -14.07 22.57 8.28
C CYS A 15 -14.07 23.26 9.64
N HIS A 16 -13.96 24.59 9.64
CA HIS A 16 -13.98 25.41 10.84
C HIS A 16 -14.90 26.60 10.62
N HIS A 17 -15.97 26.70 11.40
CA HIS A 17 -17.00 27.74 11.28
C HIS A 17 -17.55 27.89 9.85
N GLY A 18 -17.87 26.77 9.17
CA GLY A 18 -18.36 26.77 7.78
C GLY A 18 -17.30 27.08 6.72
N THR A 19 -16.04 27.31 7.11
CA THR A 19 -14.92 27.53 6.19
C THR A 19 -14.14 26.24 6.02
N THR A 20 -14.07 25.73 4.79
CA THR A 20 -13.23 24.58 4.42
C THR A 20 -11.88 25.04 3.87
N CYS A 21 -10.97 24.09 3.67
CA CYS A 21 -9.60 24.33 3.22
C CYS A 21 -9.45 24.59 1.71
N LEU A 22 -10.29 25.47 1.17
CA LEU A 22 -10.48 25.63 -0.28
C LEU A 22 -9.22 26.08 -1.03
N ARG A 23 -8.38 26.94 -0.43
CA ARG A 23 -7.15 27.40 -1.11
C ARG A 23 -6.15 26.27 -1.27
N GLY A 24 -6.08 25.38 -0.28
CA GLY A 24 -5.23 24.20 -0.35
C GLY A 24 -5.74 23.19 -1.38
N MET A 25 -7.06 23.00 -1.47
CA MET A 25 -7.69 22.21 -2.53
C MET A 25 -7.35 22.78 -3.92
N GLN A 26 -7.54 24.09 -4.12
CA GLN A 26 -7.22 24.78 -5.38
C GLN A 26 -5.74 24.63 -5.75
N ARG A 27 -4.83 24.78 -4.78
CA ARG A 27 -3.39 24.61 -5.00
C ARG A 27 -3.04 23.20 -5.48
N LEU A 28 -3.63 22.17 -4.88
CA LEU A 28 -3.44 20.79 -5.32
C LEU A 28 -4.00 20.55 -6.72
N ALA A 29 -5.22 21.01 -6.99
CA ALA A 29 -5.85 20.94 -8.32
C ALA A 29 -4.98 21.61 -9.39
N ASP A 30 -4.57 22.86 -9.17
CA ASP A 30 -3.72 23.65 -10.08
C ASP A 30 -2.36 22.98 -10.34
N THR A 31 -1.87 22.17 -9.39
CA THR A 31 -0.61 21.43 -9.52
C THR A 31 -0.78 20.14 -10.30
N LEU A 32 -1.85 19.38 -10.04
CA LEU A 32 -2.00 17.99 -10.48
C LEU A 32 -2.83 17.84 -11.77
N HIS A 33 -3.88 18.64 -11.93
CA HIS A 33 -4.76 18.60 -13.11
C HIS A 33 -4.04 18.86 -14.44
N PRO A 34 -3.02 19.76 -14.55
CA PRO A 34 -2.27 19.94 -15.78
C PRO A 34 -1.54 18.68 -16.28
N HIS A 35 -1.31 17.70 -15.39
CA HIS A 35 -0.70 16.41 -15.73
C HIS A 35 -1.73 15.29 -15.95
N GLY A 36 -3.03 15.60 -15.90
CA GLY A 36 -4.11 14.61 -16.06
C GLY A 36 -4.32 13.72 -14.83
N VAL A 37 -3.81 14.11 -13.66
CA VAL A 37 -4.08 13.40 -12.41
C VAL A 37 -5.49 13.73 -11.95
N LYS A 38 -6.30 12.70 -11.75
CA LYS A 38 -7.62 12.82 -11.13
C LYS A 38 -7.46 12.73 -9.61
N ILE A 39 -8.10 13.64 -8.88
CA ILE A 39 -8.02 13.69 -7.42
C ILE A 39 -9.27 13.06 -6.81
N THR A 40 -9.08 12.21 -5.80
CA THR A 40 -10.16 11.82 -4.90
C THR A 40 -10.16 12.73 -3.68
N TRP A 41 -11.18 13.57 -3.56
CA TRP A 41 -11.36 14.49 -2.44
C TRP A 41 -12.07 13.78 -1.29
N ILE A 42 -11.39 13.62 -0.16
CA ILE A 42 -12.00 13.05 1.05
C ILE A 42 -12.70 14.18 1.80
N VAL A 43 -14.03 14.16 1.88
CA VAL A 43 -14.83 15.28 2.39
C VAL A 43 -15.74 14.87 3.53
N SER A 44 -16.00 15.81 4.44
CA SER A 44 -17.14 15.73 5.36
C SER A 44 -18.37 16.32 4.69
N ALA A 45 -19.57 16.13 5.25
CA ALA A 45 -20.78 16.79 4.76
C ALA A 45 -20.65 18.32 4.71
N GLU A 46 -20.01 18.92 5.73
CA GLU A 46 -19.80 20.37 5.80
C GLU A 46 -18.84 20.85 4.71
N SER A 47 -17.69 20.18 4.55
CA SER A 47 -16.72 20.57 3.51
C SER A 47 -17.22 20.28 2.09
N ALA A 48 -18.01 19.22 1.89
CA ALA A 48 -18.69 18.93 0.63
C ALA A 48 -19.64 20.07 0.23
N HIS A 49 -20.45 20.57 1.18
CA HIS A 49 -21.35 21.69 0.93
C HIS A 49 -20.58 22.99 0.63
N ALA A 50 -19.55 23.28 1.43
CA ALA A 50 -18.75 24.50 1.28
C ALA A 50 -17.97 24.54 -0.05
N ALA A 51 -17.47 23.39 -0.54
CA ALA A 51 -16.68 23.29 -1.77
C ALA A 51 -17.47 22.77 -2.99
N ALA A 52 -18.80 22.67 -2.92
CA ALA A 52 -19.61 21.96 -3.91
C ALA A 52 -19.39 22.44 -5.35
N GLY A 53 -19.27 23.77 -5.54
CA GLY A 53 -19.05 24.37 -6.86
C GLY A 53 -17.69 24.01 -7.46
N ASP A 54 -16.62 24.07 -6.68
CA ASP A 54 -15.27 23.73 -7.14
C ASP A 54 -15.14 22.21 -7.40
N LEU A 55 -15.64 21.38 -6.48
CA LEU A 55 -15.65 19.92 -6.63
C LEU A 55 -16.41 19.47 -7.88
N THR A 56 -17.59 20.04 -8.13
CA THR A 56 -18.38 19.72 -9.34
C THR A 56 -17.65 20.13 -10.60
N ARG A 57 -17.06 21.34 -10.62
CA ARG A 57 -16.28 21.82 -11.77
C ARG A 57 -15.07 20.92 -12.04
N TRP A 58 -14.34 20.50 -11.01
CA TRP A 58 -13.19 19.61 -11.17
C TRP A 58 -13.59 18.20 -11.60
N HIS A 59 -14.72 17.68 -11.12
CA HIS A 59 -15.28 16.43 -11.63
C HIS A 59 -15.59 16.52 -13.13
N GLU A 60 -16.31 17.56 -13.55
CA GLU A 60 -16.69 17.74 -14.96
C GLU A 60 -15.48 17.96 -15.89
N ALA A 61 -14.48 18.71 -15.43
CA ALA A 61 -13.32 19.08 -16.25
C ALA A 61 -12.20 18.03 -16.24
N HIS A 62 -11.99 17.35 -15.11
CA HIS A 62 -10.82 16.50 -14.89
C HIS A 62 -11.17 15.06 -14.48
N GLY A 63 -12.42 14.77 -14.12
CA GLY A 63 -12.84 13.45 -13.65
C GLY A 63 -12.47 13.18 -12.19
N ASP A 64 -12.27 14.23 -11.38
CA ASP A 64 -12.13 14.10 -9.92
C ASP A 64 -13.33 13.38 -9.31
N ASP A 65 -13.14 12.73 -8.16
CA ASP A 65 -14.22 12.07 -7.42
C ASP A 65 -14.09 12.29 -5.92
N VAL A 66 -15.00 11.70 -5.13
CA VAL A 66 -15.14 12.00 -3.71
C VAL A 66 -15.19 10.72 -2.88
N ALA A 67 -14.45 10.74 -1.77
CA ALA A 67 -14.58 9.76 -0.70
C ALA A 67 -15.25 10.41 0.52
N VAL A 68 -16.01 9.61 1.27
CA VAL A 68 -16.71 10.10 2.48
C VAL A 68 -15.77 9.99 3.67
N TYR A 69 -15.47 11.12 4.31
CA TYR A 69 -14.79 11.12 5.60
C TYR A 69 -15.71 10.56 6.69
N ILE A 70 -15.20 9.56 7.41
CA ILE A 70 -15.87 8.91 8.51
C ILE A 70 -15.03 9.12 9.78
N PRO A 71 -15.54 9.86 10.78
CA PRO A 71 -14.83 10.02 12.03
C PRO A 71 -14.82 8.70 12.80
N GLU A 72 -13.91 8.58 13.76
CA GLU A 72 -14.04 7.54 14.76
C GLU A 72 -15.18 7.86 15.70
N ILE A 73 -16.14 6.94 15.74
CA ILE A 73 -17.34 7.08 16.54
C ILE A 73 -17.29 6.01 17.61
N GLU A 74 -17.24 6.41 18.88
CA GLU A 74 -17.43 5.50 20.01
C GLU A 74 -18.93 5.30 20.25
N ALA A 75 -19.54 4.40 19.49
CA ALA A 75 -20.96 4.07 19.62
C ALA A 75 -21.24 2.59 19.27
N PRO A 76 -22.37 2.01 19.72
CA PRO A 76 -22.81 0.70 19.27
C PRO A 76 -22.89 0.59 17.75
N PHE A 77 -22.71 -0.62 17.21
CA PHE A 77 -22.64 -0.89 15.77
C PHE A 77 -23.81 -0.25 14.99
N ASP A 78 -25.05 -0.43 15.44
CA ASP A 78 -26.24 0.11 14.77
C ASP A 78 -26.33 1.64 14.81
N GLU A 79 -25.76 2.26 15.85
CA GLU A 79 -25.69 3.71 15.94
C GLU A 79 -24.63 4.26 15.00
N ARG A 80 -23.44 3.67 14.98
CA ARG A 80 -22.40 4.00 13.99
C ARG A 80 -22.94 3.87 12.58
N LYS A 81 -23.61 2.75 12.27
CA LYS A 81 -24.23 2.51 10.96
C LYS A 81 -25.21 3.62 10.56
N ARG A 82 -26.06 4.07 11.49
CA ARG A 82 -26.98 5.19 11.25
C ARG A 82 -26.24 6.49 10.99
N LEU A 83 -25.24 6.83 11.82
CA LEU A 83 -24.45 8.06 11.68
C LEU A 83 -23.69 8.10 10.35
N LEU A 84 -23.04 7.00 9.98
CA LEU A 84 -22.35 6.84 8.69
C LEU A 84 -23.30 7.03 7.50
N LYS A 85 -24.49 6.41 7.56
CA LYS A 85 -25.50 6.56 6.50
C LYS A 85 -26.00 8.00 6.39
N THR A 86 -26.20 8.69 7.52
CA THR A 86 -26.56 10.11 7.53
C THR A 86 -25.46 10.96 6.90
N GLN A 87 -24.20 10.73 7.26
CA GLN A 87 -23.05 11.43 6.68
C GLN A 87 -22.97 11.22 5.17
N GLN A 88 -23.07 9.97 4.71
CA GLN A 88 -23.06 9.64 3.28
C GLN A 88 -24.23 10.31 2.53
N SER A 89 -25.42 10.35 3.14
CA SER A 89 -26.60 10.99 2.54
C SER A 89 -26.43 12.50 2.43
N ALA A 90 -25.83 13.15 3.43
CA ALA A 90 -25.57 14.59 3.40
C ALA A 90 -24.50 14.95 2.35
N VAL A 91 -23.45 14.13 2.20
CA VAL A 91 -22.48 14.31 1.10
C VAL A 91 -23.15 14.10 -0.26
N ARG A 92 -24.03 13.09 -0.40
CA ARG A 92 -24.80 12.85 -1.63
C ARG A 92 -25.70 14.01 -2.01
N GLU A 93 -26.31 14.67 -1.02
CA GLU A 93 -27.15 15.85 -1.24
C GLU A 93 -26.32 17.02 -1.77
N ALA A 94 -25.14 17.26 -1.20
CA ALA A 94 -24.23 18.31 -1.67
C ALA A 94 -23.62 18.00 -3.05
N LEU A 95 -23.34 16.72 -3.33
CA LEU A 95 -22.63 16.25 -4.53
C LEU A 95 -23.36 15.04 -5.16
N PRO A 96 -24.47 15.27 -5.91
CA PRO A 96 -25.29 14.18 -6.43
C PRO A 96 -24.56 13.23 -7.39
N TRP A 97 -23.53 13.72 -8.07
CA TRP A 97 -22.74 13.00 -9.08
C TRP A 97 -21.70 12.02 -8.49
N ALA A 98 -21.29 12.20 -7.23
CA ALA A 98 -20.10 11.53 -6.68
C ALA A 98 -20.24 10.01 -6.50
N ASP A 99 -19.17 9.23 -6.71
CA ASP A 99 -19.15 7.81 -6.31
C ASP A 99 -18.73 7.66 -4.84
N LEU A 100 -19.71 7.73 -3.95
CA LEU A 100 -19.53 7.61 -2.49
C LEU A 100 -19.31 6.16 -2.01
N SER A 101 -18.67 5.32 -2.83
CA SER A 101 -18.33 3.94 -2.48
C SER A 101 -17.02 3.81 -1.70
N ILE A 102 -16.27 4.89 -1.54
CA ILE A 102 -15.04 4.92 -0.73
C ILE A 102 -15.28 5.68 0.56
N ALA A 103 -14.92 5.06 1.68
CA ALA A 103 -14.82 5.72 2.98
C ALA A 103 -13.35 6.05 3.30
N ALA A 104 -13.13 7.02 4.17
CA ALA A 104 -11.81 7.44 4.60
C ALA A 104 -11.84 7.90 6.06
N GLY A 105 -10.82 7.53 6.85
CA GLY A 105 -10.85 7.69 8.31
C GLY A 105 -11.53 6.51 9.01
N GLY A 106 -11.57 6.51 10.35
CA GLY A 106 -12.25 5.46 11.12
C GLY A 106 -11.62 4.06 11.04
N HIS A 107 -10.51 3.91 10.32
CA HIS A 107 -9.92 2.61 9.96
C HIS A 107 -9.33 1.84 11.13
N ARG A 108 -9.21 2.43 12.33
CA ARG A 108 -8.66 1.76 13.52
C ARG A 108 -9.68 0.84 14.20
N GLN A 109 -10.97 0.96 13.91
CA GLN A 109 -12.01 0.16 14.53
C GLN A 109 -12.00 -1.28 13.98
N ALA A 110 -11.96 -2.28 14.86
CA ALA A 110 -11.80 -3.69 14.46
C ALA A 110 -12.90 -4.19 13.51
N ASP A 111 -14.13 -3.75 13.72
CA ASP A 111 -15.32 -4.15 12.94
C ASP A 111 -15.66 -3.20 11.78
N VAL A 112 -14.75 -2.28 11.42
CA VAL A 112 -14.96 -1.30 10.36
C VAL A 112 -15.26 -1.97 9.01
N GLY A 113 -14.61 -3.11 8.72
CA GLY A 113 -14.83 -3.88 7.50
C GLY A 113 -16.28 -4.34 7.36
N ALA A 114 -16.81 -4.99 8.40
CA ALA A 114 -18.21 -5.44 8.44
C ALA A 114 -19.21 -4.26 8.39
N LEU A 115 -18.89 -3.17 9.09
CA LEU A 115 -19.73 -1.98 9.14
C LEU A 115 -19.90 -1.35 7.74
N LEU A 116 -18.78 -1.15 7.04
CA LEU A 116 -18.73 -0.56 5.70
C LEU A 116 -19.37 -1.46 4.64
N ASP A 117 -19.12 -2.77 4.69
CA ASP A 117 -19.77 -3.73 3.79
C ASP A 117 -21.29 -3.68 3.92
N SER A 118 -21.79 -3.58 5.15
CA SER A 118 -23.23 -3.50 5.45
C SER A 118 -23.92 -2.20 4.96
N LEU A 119 -23.11 -1.21 4.54
CA LEU A 119 -23.53 0.06 3.97
C LEU A 119 -23.23 0.16 2.46
N GLY A 120 -22.63 -0.88 1.86
CA GLY A 120 -22.32 -0.93 0.43
C GLY A 120 -21.07 -0.17 0.02
N PHE A 121 -20.20 0.20 0.97
CA PHE A 121 -18.88 0.74 0.62
C PHE A 121 -18.01 -0.35 -0.01
N LYS A 122 -17.22 0.05 -1.00
CA LYS A 122 -16.28 -0.80 -1.75
C LYS A 122 -14.87 -0.74 -1.18
N GLY A 123 -14.50 0.38 -0.54
CA GLY A 123 -13.15 0.59 -0.03
C GLY A 123 -13.08 1.50 1.19
N LEU A 124 -11.95 1.39 1.90
CA LEU A 124 -11.57 2.17 3.05
C LEU A 124 -10.13 2.64 2.89
N TRP A 125 -9.95 3.95 2.83
CA TRP A 125 -8.67 4.61 2.75
C TRP A 125 -8.09 4.93 4.14
N GLY A 126 -6.77 4.78 4.25
CA GLY A 126 -6.00 5.29 5.40
C GLY A 126 -5.04 4.30 6.03
N PHE A 127 -4.81 3.13 5.44
CA PHE A 127 -3.94 2.11 6.04
C PHE A 127 -2.46 2.46 5.91
N CYS A 128 -1.69 2.24 6.97
CA CYS A 128 -0.26 2.57 6.99
C CYS A 128 0.62 1.31 7.14
N TRP A 129 1.08 0.78 6.01
CA TRP A 129 1.94 -0.40 6.01
C TRP A 129 3.21 -0.19 6.87
N GLU A 130 3.55 -1.20 7.68
CA GLU A 130 4.61 -1.19 8.73
C GLU A 130 4.46 -0.20 9.90
N GLN A 131 3.44 0.67 9.92
CA GLN A 131 3.37 1.75 10.92
C GLN A 131 2.99 1.22 12.31
N ILE A 132 3.66 1.78 13.33
CA ILE A 132 3.41 1.53 14.74
C ILE A 132 3.35 2.88 15.47
N GLU A 133 2.27 3.13 16.19
CA GLU A 133 2.09 4.22 17.17
C GLU A 133 2.28 5.66 16.65
N VAL A 134 2.43 5.87 15.34
CA VAL A 134 2.44 7.21 14.74
C VAL A 134 1.00 7.67 14.54
N ASP A 135 0.67 8.87 15.03
CA ASP A 135 -0.70 9.41 15.09
C ASP A 135 -1.70 8.46 15.74
N GLN A 136 -1.22 7.65 16.70
CA GLN A 136 -1.99 6.59 17.36
C GLN A 136 -2.53 5.53 16.37
N ILE A 137 -1.89 5.38 15.21
CA ILE A 137 -2.19 4.37 14.20
C ILE A 137 -1.13 3.28 14.27
N THR A 138 -1.59 2.04 14.38
CA THR A 138 -0.77 0.83 14.28
C THR A 138 -1.41 -0.12 13.30
N ASP A 139 -0.81 -0.23 12.12
CA ASP A 139 -1.30 -1.03 11.00
C ASP A 139 -0.27 -2.07 10.54
N ARG A 140 0.88 -2.17 11.23
CA ARG A 140 1.85 -3.22 11.00
C ARG A 140 1.14 -4.59 10.99
N GLY A 141 1.29 -5.28 9.88
CA GLY A 141 0.62 -6.54 9.62
C GLY A 141 -0.26 -6.51 8.38
N CYS A 142 -0.85 -5.37 8.03
CA CYS A 142 -1.64 -5.26 6.81
C CYS A 142 -0.79 -5.54 5.55
N PRO A 143 -1.42 -5.98 4.45
CA PRO A 143 -0.80 -5.94 3.13
C PRO A 143 -0.53 -4.50 2.66
N TRP A 144 0.50 -4.32 1.83
CA TRP A 144 0.70 -3.06 1.09
C TRP A 144 -0.22 -3.01 -0.16
N GLY A 145 -0.42 -1.82 -0.71
CA GLY A 145 -1.32 -1.58 -1.83
C GLY A 145 -2.78 -1.86 -1.47
N PHE A 146 -3.53 -2.45 -2.41
CA PHE A 146 -4.93 -2.79 -2.23
C PHE A 146 -5.10 -4.26 -1.80
N TYR A 147 -5.92 -4.50 -0.79
CA TYR A 147 -6.33 -5.84 -0.35
C TYR A 147 -7.80 -5.85 0.04
N TYR A 148 -8.51 -6.96 -0.14
CA TYR A 148 -9.80 -7.13 0.53
C TYR A 148 -9.56 -7.37 2.01
N MET A 149 -10.11 -6.53 2.87
CA MET A 149 -10.04 -6.68 4.32
C MET A 149 -10.97 -7.79 4.78
N ASP A 150 -10.47 -8.60 5.72
CA ASP A 150 -11.31 -9.49 6.50
C ASP A 150 -12.28 -8.67 7.37
N PRO A 151 -13.58 -9.01 7.39
CA PRO A 151 -14.60 -8.24 8.11
C PRO A 151 -14.43 -8.26 9.64
N GLU A 152 -13.72 -9.26 10.19
CA GLU A 152 -13.48 -9.43 11.62
C GLU A 152 -12.06 -9.00 12.03
N GLU A 153 -11.12 -8.95 11.09
CA GLU A 153 -9.72 -8.57 11.34
C GLU A 153 -9.21 -7.67 10.22
N ARG A 154 -9.41 -6.35 10.37
CA ARG A 154 -9.12 -5.35 9.34
C ARG A 154 -7.71 -5.42 8.74
N LEU A 155 -6.72 -5.89 9.50
CA LEU A 155 -5.31 -5.97 9.07
C LEU A 155 -4.98 -7.28 8.33
N ARG A 156 -5.97 -8.14 8.09
CA ARG A 156 -5.82 -9.42 7.39
C ARG A 156 -6.56 -9.40 6.04
N PRO A 157 -6.04 -10.08 5.00
CA PRO A 157 -6.80 -10.36 3.80
C PRO A 157 -8.05 -11.24 4.05
N ALA A 158 -9.19 -10.87 3.48
CA ALA A 158 -10.37 -11.72 3.43
C ALA A 158 -10.14 -12.98 2.59
N HIS A 159 -10.93 -14.02 2.87
CA HIS A 159 -10.96 -15.24 2.06
C HIS A 159 -11.44 -14.99 0.62
N GLY A 160 -12.34 -14.03 0.41
CA GLY A 160 -12.92 -13.65 -0.88
C GLY A 160 -12.92 -12.14 -1.07
N ARG A 161 -13.95 -11.62 -1.74
CA ARG A 161 -14.18 -10.17 -1.80
C ARG A 161 -14.63 -9.65 -0.43
N GLY A 162 -14.18 -8.45 -0.11
CA GLY A 162 -14.60 -7.66 1.04
C GLY A 162 -14.55 -6.18 0.70
N VAL A 163 -14.52 -5.33 1.74
CA VAL A 163 -14.16 -3.91 1.58
C VAL A 163 -12.66 -3.85 1.31
N ILE A 164 -12.25 -3.05 0.32
CA ILE A 164 -10.84 -2.90 -0.05
C ILE A 164 -10.14 -1.99 0.96
N GLY A 165 -9.12 -2.47 1.65
CA GLY A 165 -8.17 -1.64 2.38
C GLY A 165 -7.24 -0.95 1.39
N MET A 166 -7.08 0.36 1.54
CA MET A 166 -6.23 1.20 0.69
C MET A 166 -5.25 1.98 1.56
N GLU A 167 -4.00 2.06 1.11
CA GLU A 167 -2.96 2.78 1.84
C GLU A 167 -3.28 4.26 2.02
N TRP A 168 -2.80 4.89 3.10
CA TRP A 168 -2.80 6.34 3.21
C TRP A 168 -1.86 6.92 2.14
N THR A 169 -0.59 6.53 2.22
CA THR A 169 0.46 6.85 1.27
C THR A 169 1.25 5.58 0.96
N ALA A 170 1.72 5.45 -0.27
CA ALA A 170 2.59 4.35 -0.67
C ALA A 170 3.93 4.45 0.09
N ARG A 171 4.56 3.30 0.30
CA ARG A 171 5.78 3.15 1.10
C ARG A 171 6.93 2.65 0.23
N ASP A 172 8.16 3.08 0.52
CA ASP A 172 9.33 2.32 0.08
C ASP A 172 9.37 1.03 0.91
N LEU A 173 9.00 -0.09 0.28
CA LEU A 173 8.79 -1.33 1.01
C LEU A 173 10.08 -1.86 1.63
N LEU A 174 11.23 -1.60 1.01
CA LEU A 174 12.53 -2.05 1.46
C LEU A 174 13.00 -1.22 2.64
N LYS A 175 13.03 0.11 2.50
CA LYS A 175 13.51 0.99 3.57
C LYS A 175 12.57 0.99 4.77
N SER A 176 11.26 0.96 4.55
CA SER A 176 10.26 0.87 5.64
C SER A 176 10.45 -0.40 6.47
N PHE A 177 10.66 -1.55 5.82
CA PHE A 177 10.87 -2.83 6.51
C PHE A 177 12.17 -2.84 7.32
N HIS A 178 13.29 -2.43 6.71
CA HIS A 178 14.60 -2.52 7.36
C HIS A 178 14.84 -1.45 8.43
N SER A 179 14.30 -0.26 8.25
CA SER A 179 14.48 0.83 9.21
C SER A 179 13.46 0.81 10.34
N GLY A 180 12.27 0.25 10.10
CA GLY A 180 11.13 0.37 11.01
C GLY A 180 10.51 1.77 11.04
N ASN A 181 10.85 2.67 10.11
CA ASN A 181 10.21 3.98 9.98
C ASN A 181 9.54 4.14 8.60
N PRO A 182 8.30 3.67 8.46
CA PRO A 182 7.57 3.77 7.19
C PRO A 182 7.11 5.18 6.85
N CYS A 183 6.89 6.07 7.83
CA CYS A 183 6.40 7.43 7.57
C CYS A 183 7.44 8.23 6.79
N LEU A 184 8.69 8.20 7.26
CA LEU A 184 9.80 8.86 6.58
C LEU A 184 10.01 8.32 5.16
N TYR A 185 9.84 7.01 4.98
CA TYR A 185 10.03 6.33 3.70
C TYR A 185 8.72 6.13 2.94
N SER A 186 8.06 7.24 2.63
CA SER A 186 6.75 7.25 1.97
C SER A 186 6.68 8.22 0.78
N THR A 187 5.51 8.30 0.15
CA THR A 187 5.17 9.31 -0.86
C THR A 187 4.56 10.59 -0.26
N ASP A 188 4.60 10.76 1.06
CA ASP A 188 4.12 11.98 1.74
C ASP A 188 5.16 13.11 1.59
N PRO A 189 4.82 14.24 0.95
CA PRO A 189 5.77 15.36 0.73
C PRO A 189 6.32 15.92 2.04
N ASN A 190 5.50 15.99 3.08
CA ASN A 190 5.89 16.61 4.33
C ASN A 190 6.94 15.77 5.06
N ASP A 191 6.75 14.45 5.09
CA ASP A 191 7.68 13.52 5.75
C ASP A 191 9.05 13.49 5.07
N VAL A 192 9.08 13.40 3.74
CA VAL A 192 10.35 13.34 3.01
C VAL A 192 11.09 14.68 2.99
N ALA A 193 10.37 15.81 2.98
CA ALA A 193 10.96 17.13 3.08
C ALA A 193 11.56 17.37 4.47
N ARG A 194 10.76 17.15 5.53
CA ARG A 194 11.22 17.32 6.92
C ARG A 194 12.34 16.37 7.29
N GLY A 195 12.30 15.16 6.74
CA GLY A 195 13.36 14.17 6.84
C GLY A 195 14.62 14.48 6.03
N GLY A 196 14.58 15.49 5.17
CA GLY A 196 15.70 15.88 4.31
C GLY A 196 15.99 14.88 3.18
N ILE A 197 15.08 13.94 2.90
CA ILE A 197 15.23 12.90 1.88
C ILE A 197 14.92 13.42 0.49
N CYS A 198 13.94 14.32 0.39
CA CYS A 198 13.66 15.12 -0.79
C CYS A 198 13.75 16.60 -0.42
N SER A 199 14.10 17.44 -1.39
CA SER A 199 14.06 18.88 -1.20
C SER A 199 13.86 19.60 -2.54
N TRP A 200 12.85 20.47 -2.60
CA TRP A 200 12.46 21.17 -3.83
C TRP A 200 12.39 20.24 -5.05
N GLU A 201 13.15 20.52 -6.11
CA GLU A 201 13.23 19.67 -7.31
C GLU A 201 14.08 18.40 -7.13
N ASN A 202 14.83 18.28 -6.03
CA ASN A 202 15.58 17.08 -5.69
C ASN A 202 14.65 16.02 -5.08
N ILE A 203 14.03 15.26 -5.98
CA ILE A 203 13.11 14.16 -5.66
C ILE A 203 13.66 12.79 -6.10
N ASP A 204 14.99 12.63 -6.16
CA ASP A 204 15.61 11.41 -6.71
C ASP A 204 15.23 10.15 -5.92
N TYR A 205 15.05 10.29 -4.60
CA TYR A 205 14.48 9.23 -3.77
C TYR A 205 13.10 8.79 -4.26
N TRP A 206 12.17 9.73 -4.46
CA TRP A 206 10.83 9.41 -4.95
C TRP A 206 10.83 8.83 -6.37
N LYS A 207 11.73 9.28 -7.25
CA LYS A 207 11.89 8.66 -8.57
C LYS A 207 12.27 7.18 -8.44
N GLY A 208 13.24 6.86 -7.57
CA GLY A 208 13.64 5.48 -7.30
C GLY A 208 12.55 4.65 -6.62
N LEU A 209 11.78 5.23 -5.70
CA LEU A 209 10.58 4.61 -5.13
C LEU A 209 9.58 4.27 -6.24
N ALA A 210 9.21 5.22 -7.09
CA ALA A 210 8.28 5.00 -8.20
C ALA A 210 8.81 3.96 -9.20
N ASP A 211 10.10 4.01 -9.54
CA ASP A 211 10.72 3.05 -10.46
C ASP A 211 10.70 1.62 -9.87
N ASN A 212 10.79 1.46 -8.55
CA ASN A 212 10.55 0.19 -7.87
C ASN A 212 9.10 -0.29 -8.00
N TYR A 213 8.10 0.59 -7.96
CA TYR A 213 6.71 0.20 -8.24
C TYR A 213 6.53 -0.18 -9.73
N ILE A 214 7.03 0.66 -10.65
CA ILE A 214 6.93 0.46 -12.11
C ILE A 214 7.55 -0.87 -12.51
N ARG A 215 8.77 -1.18 -12.07
CA ARG A 215 9.44 -2.44 -12.47
C ARG A 215 8.68 -3.67 -12.00
N ASN A 216 7.94 -3.60 -10.90
CA ASN A 216 7.20 -4.73 -10.36
C ASN A 216 5.88 -5.01 -11.11
N THR A 217 5.45 -4.12 -12.01
CA THR A 217 4.36 -4.42 -12.97
C THR A 217 4.71 -5.58 -13.90
N ARG A 218 5.99 -5.92 -14.07
CA ARG A 218 6.41 -7.12 -14.82
C ARG A 218 6.03 -8.42 -14.12
N TYR A 219 5.77 -8.37 -12.81
CA TYR A 219 5.42 -9.53 -11.98
C TYR A 219 3.99 -9.51 -11.49
N ASN A 220 3.27 -8.39 -11.57
CA ASN A 220 1.91 -8.28 -11.04
C ASN A 220 0.96 -7.86 -12.14
N GLY A 221 -0.30 -8.29 -12.07
CA GLY A 221 -1.32 -7.82 -13.02
C GLY A 221 -1.54 -6.32 -12.91
N HIS A 222 -1.61 -5.83 -11.66
CA HIS A 222 -1.68 -4.42 -11.32
C HIS A 222 -0.78 -4.15 -10.12
N VAL A 223 -0.13 -3.00 -10.10
CA VAL A 223 0.55 -2.45 -8.92
C VAL A 223 -0.14 -1.13 -8.58
N PHE A 224 -0.66 -1.00 -7.37
CA PHE A 224 -1.34 0.21 -6.92
C PHE A 224 -0.35 1.11 -6.18
N LEU A 225 -0.17 2.33 -6.66
CA LEU A 225 0.67 3.38 -6.07
C LEU A 225 -0.24 4.54 -5.68
N LEU A 226 -0.47 4.68 -4.38
CA LEU A 226 -1.36 5.68 -3.83
C LEU A 226 -0.54 6.80 -3.18
N GLN A 227 -0.70 8.02 -3.67
CA GLN A 227 -0.13 9.21 -3.05
C GLN A 227 -1.22 10.07 -2.43
N HIS A 228 -0.87 10.84 -1.43
CA HIS A 228 -1.80 11.71 -0.74
C HIS A 228 -1.13 13.03 -0.32
N GLN A 229 -1.96 14.06 -0.19
CA GLN A 229 -1.63 15.28 0.55
C GLN A 229 -2.87 15.91 1.21
N GLU A 230 -2.78 16.37 2.45
CA GLU A 230 -3.92 16.99 3.13
C GLU A 230 -4.16 18.41 2.61
N ALA A 231 -5.40 18.76 2.30
CA ALA A 231 -5.70 20.07 1.71
C ALA A 231 -5.43 21.22 2.69
N HIS A 232 -5.71 21.05 3.98
CA HIS A 232 -5.43 22.09 4.98
C HIS A 232 -3.94 22.22 5.31
N GLU A 233 -3.11 21.25 4.95
CA GLU A 233 -1.65 21.37 5.01
C GLU A 233 -1.11 22.18 3.83
N MET A 234 -1.89 22.31 2.76
CA MET A 234 -1.56 23.04 1.55
C MET A 234 -2.04 24.50 1.55
N GLU A 235 -2.43 25.04 2.70
CA GLU A 235 -2.74 26.45 2.83
C GLU A 235 -2.28 27.04 4.16
N ARG A 236 -2.17 28.37 4.16
CA ARG A 236 -1.95 29.16 5.36
C ARG A 236 -3.08 30.18 5.49
N SER A 237 -3.94 29.97 6.48
CA SER A 237 -5.08 30.82 6.81
C SER A 237 -5.23 30.95 8.32
N GLU A 238 -6.17 31.75 8.81
CA GLU A 238 -6.43 31.87 10.25
C GLU A 238 -6.84 30.53 10.90
N HIS A 239 -7.44 29.61 10.14
CA HIS A 239 -7.93 28.33 10.64
C HIS A 239 -6.99 27.16 10.36
N PHE A 240 -6.07 27.32 9.42
CA PHE A 240 -5.19 26.26 8.94
C PHE A 240 -3.76 26.81 8.85
N MET A 241 -2.91 26.45 9.82
CA MET A 241 -1.54 26.97 9.97
C MET A 241 -0.52 25.86 10.22
N CYS A 242 -0.78 24.65 9.71
CA CYS A 242 0.06 23.46 9.93
C CYS A 242 1.50 23.67 9.43
N TYR A 243 1.65 24.31 8.27
CA TYR A 243 2.92 24.50 7.61
C TYR A 243 3.17 25.96 7.21
N THR A 244 4.44 26.27 6.94
CA THR A 244 4.85 27.59 6.44
C THR A 244 4.56 27.72 4.95
N ASP A 245 4.54 28.95 4.42
CA ASP A 245 4.37 29.15 2.98
C ASP A 245 5.51 28.52 2.16
N GLU A 246 6.70 28.39 2.75
CA GLU A 246 7.85 27.73 2.13
C GLU A 246 7.65 26.22 2.03
N ASP A 247 7.27 25.55 3.13
CA ASP A 247 6.96 24.12 3.15
C ASP A 247 5.88 23.76 2.11
N ILE A 248 4.85 24.60 2.00
CA ILE A 248 3.77 24.35 1.04
C ILE A 248 4.26 24.52 -0.40
N ARG A 249 5.10 25.53 -0.66
CA ARG A 249 5.67 25.75 -1.98
C ARG A 249 6.60 24.60 -2.37
N GLU A 250 7.41 24.11 -1.45
CA GLU A 250 8.26 22.94 -1.65
C GLU A 250 7.41 21.70 -1.98
N SER A 251 6.34 21.45 -1.23
CA SER A 251 5.40 20.35 -1.48
C SER A 251 4.79 20.40 -2.88
N VAL A 252 4.37 21.58 -3.35
CA VAL A 252 3.87 21.77 -4.74
C VAL A 252 4.92 21.35 -5.77
N ILE A 253 6.16 21.81 -5.59
CA ILE A 253 7.26 21.54 -6.53
C ILE A 253 7.60 20.05 -6.55
N GLN A 254 7.64 19.40 -5.38
CA GLN A 254 7.90 17.97 -5.25
C GLN A 254 6.79 17.15 -5.92
N LEU A 255 5.51 17.47 -5.68
CA LEU A 255 4.36 16.79 -6.29
C LEU A 255 4.35 16.94 -7.81
N ASP A 256 4.56 18.16 -8.33
CA ASP A 256 4.66 18.41 -9.77
C ASP A 256 5.79 17.59 -10.41
N ALA A 257 6.97 17.59 -9.80
CA ALA A 257 8.12 16.84 -10.30
C ALA A 257 7.88 15.33 -10.28
N PHE A 258 7.22 14.82 -9.24
CA PHE A 258 6.90 13.41 -9.10
C PHE A 258 5.93 12.94 -10.17
N VAL A 259 4.83 13.67 -10.36
CA VAL A 259 3.82 13.33 -11.36
C VAL A 259 4.40 13.38 -12.77
N ARG A 260 5.24 14.38 -13.08
CA ARG A 260 5.97 14.43 -14.36
C ARG A 260 6.82 13.20 -14.62
N HIS A 261 7.39 12.58 -13.59
CA HIS A 261 8.23 11.38 -13.71
C HIS A 261 7.42 10.10 -14.02
N ILE A 262 6.19 10.00 -13.50
CA ILE A 262 5.37 8.79 -13.60
C ILE A 262 4.29 8.85 -14.67
N LYS A 263 3.90 10.03 -15.15
CA LYS A 263 2.66 10.21 -15.94
C LYS A 263 2.55 9.36 -17.20
N ASP A 264 3.66 9.13 -17.88
CA ASP A 264 3.69 8.34 -19.12
C ASP A 264 3.82 6.82 -18.86
N LYS A 265 3.87 6.42 -17.59
CA LYS A 265 4.13 5.03 -17.13
C LYS A 265 3.02 4.50 -16.20
N ALA A 266 2.00 5.31 -15.90
CA ALA A 266 0.95 5.00 -14.97
C ALA A 266 -0.43 5.31 -15.55
N VAL A 267 -1.43 4.54 -15.13
CA VAL A 267 -2.84 4.84 -15.39
C VAL A 267 -3.38 5.63 -14.21
N MET A 268 -3.80 6.87 -14.47
CA MET A 268 -4.34 7.78 -13.46
C MET A 268 -5.80 7.43 -13.16
N MET A 269 -6.08 7.04 -11.92
CA MET A 269 -7.43 6.66 -11.46
C MET A 269 -7.78 7.32 -10.14
N THR A 270 -9.04 7.69 -9.97
CA THR A 270 -9.58 8.00 -8.64
C THR A 270 -9.67 6.72 -7.79
N LEU A 271 -9.80 6.84 -6.47
CA LEU A 271 -9.97 5.67 -5.60
C LEU A 271 -11.23 4.85 -5.97
N PRO A 272 -12.39 5.44 -6.28
CA PRO A 272 -13.54 4.69 -6.79
C PRO A 272 -13.24 3.92 -8.09
N GLU A 273 -12.58 4.54 -9.07
CA GLU A 273 -12.19 3.88 -10.33
C GLU A 273 -11.25 2.70 -10.07
N ALA A 274 -10.22 2.90 -9.25
CA ALA A 274 -9.27 1.86 -8.87
C ALA A 274 -9.95 0.71 -8.10
N ALA A 275 -10.94 1.03 -7.25
CA ALA A 275 -11.73 0.03 -6.54
C ALA A 275 -12.61 -0.79 -7.49
N HIS A 276 -13.25 -0.18 -8.50
CA HIS A 276 -14.01 -0.91 -9.51
C HIS A 276 -13.10 -1.85 -10.28
N LEU A 277 -11.96 -1.35 -10.77
CA LEU A 277 -10.96 -2.18 -11.45
C LEU A 277 -10.54 -3.38 -10.59
N TYR A 278 -10.21 -3.14 -9.32
CA TYR A 278 -9.79 -4.20 -8.41
C TYR A 278 -10.89 -5.25 -8.22
N ARG A 279 -12.15 -4.80 -8.06
CA ARG A 279 -13.31 -5.69 -7.89
C ARG A 279 -13.62 -6.50 -9.13
N GLU A 280 -13.59 -5.88 -10.29
CA GLU A 280 -13.82 -6.55 -11.57
C GLU A 280 -12.74 -7.59 -11.84
N ARG A 281 -11.49 -7.29 -11.50
CA ARG A 281 -10.36 -8.17 -11.83
C ARG A 281 -10.16 -9.32 -10.85
N TYR A 282 -10.46 -9.12 -9.57
CA TYR A 282 -10.05 -10.03 -8.51
C TYR A 282 -11.23 -10.50 -7.66
N GLU A 283 -11.40 -11.81 -7.55
CA GLU A 283 -12.39 -12.46 -6.67
C GLU A 283 -11.95 -12.54 -5.21
N ALA A 284 -10.64 -12.39 -4.96
CA ALA A 284 -10.02 -12.31 -3.65
C ALA A 284 -8.70 -11.52 -3.76
N THR A 285 -8.04 -11.21 -2.64
CA THR A 285 -6.78 -10.46 -2.66
C THR A 285 -5.75 -11.22 -3.50
N PRO A 286 -5.26 -10.65 -4.61
CA PRO A 286 -4.31 -11.32 -5.48
C PRO A 286 -2.94 -11.38 -4.80
N THR A 287 -2.14 -12.35 -5.23
CA THR A 287 -0.75 -12.44 -4.80
C THR A 287 0.06 -11.26 -5.31
N SER A 288 0.91 -10.71 -4.44
CA SER A 288 1.79 -9.58 -4.72
C SER A 288 3.26 -9.98 -4.65
N TYR A 289 4.02 -9.65 -5.70
CA TYR A 289 5.44 -9.95 -5.81
C TYR A 289 6.21 -8.64 -6.01
N MET A 290 6.89 -8.18 -4.97
CA MET A 290 7.60 -6.90 -4.98
C MET A 290 9.08 -7.13 -4.71
N LEU A 291 9.90 -7.09 -5.75
CA LEU A 291 11.35 -7.07 -5.59
C LEU A 291 11.82 -5.62 -5.50
N TRP A 292 12.56 -5.28 -4.45
CA TRP A 292 13.04 -3.93 -4.16
C TRP A 292 14.56 -3.83 -4.10
N GLU A 293 15.07 -2.73 -4.64
CA GLU A 293 16.48 -2.33 -4.56
C GLU A 293 16.57 -0.97 -3.87
N ASP A 294 17.66 -0.78 -3.16
CA ASP A 294 17.89 0.43 -2.39
C ASP A 294 18.06 1.65 -3.31
N THR A 295 17.22 2.66 -3.09
CA THR A 295 17.41 3.98 -3.69
C THR A 295 18.29 4.81 -2.76
N PRO A 296 19.44 5.35 -3.21
CA PRO A 296 20.27 6.21 -2.36
C PRO A 296 19.49 7.41 -1.84
N THR A 297 19.73 7.78 -0.59
CA THR A 297 19.15 8.97 0.04
C THR A 297 20.26 9.90 0.52
N PRO A 298 20.04 11.23 0.53
CA PRO A 298 20.93 12.13 1.25
C PRO A 298 20.93 11.81 2.76
N PRO A 299 21.90 12.36 3.52
CA PRO A 299 21.85 12.30 4.98
C PRO A 299 20.54 12.88 5.49
N HIS A 300 19.88 12.16 6.40
CA HIS A 300 18.62 12.62 6.96
C HIS A 300 18.81 13.87 7.80
N ASN A 301 17.74 14.66 7.92
CA ASN A 301 17.65 15.70 8.92
C ASN A 301 17.80 15.10 10.33
N PRO A 302 18.86 15.44 11.09
CA PRO A 302 19.08 14.87 12.40
C PRO A 302 17.97 15.24 13.39
N ASP A 303 17.28 16.37 13.23
CA ASP A 303 16.19 16.75 14.15
C ASP A 303 14.93 15.90 13.95
N TYR A 304 14.78 15.28 12.77
CA TYR A 304 13.63 14.46 12.40
C TYR A 304 13.92 12.95 12.56
N ALA A 305 15.15 12.51 12.29
CA ALA A 305 15.50 11.09 12.18
C ALA A 305 16.82 10.73 12.90
N TRP A 306 17.05 11.28 14.10
CA TRP A 306 18.32 11.17 14.85
C TRP A 306 18.82 9.75 15.17
N ASN A 307 17.94 8.76 15.33
CA ASN A 307 18.28 7.40 15.75
C ASN A 307 17.91 6.32 14.73
N MET A 308 17.73 6.71 13.47
CA MET A 308 17.26 5.80 12.43
C MET A 308 18.41 5.14 11.67
N PRO A 309 18.31 3.83 11.38
CA PRO A 309 19.17 3.19 10.41
C PRO A 309 18.94 3.76 8.99
N CYS A 310 20.01 4.13 8.28
CA CYS A 310 19.94 4.83 6.98
C CYS A 310 20.32 3.97 5.76
N GLY A 311 20.60 2.68 5.93
CA GLY A 311 21.08 1.81 4.85
C GLY A 311 22.54 2.10 4.44
N PRO A 312 22.97 1.71 3.23
CA PRO A 312 22.16 1.06 2.18
C PRO A 312 21.65 -0.32 2.62
N TRP A 313 20.49 -0.70 2.10
CA TRP A 313 19.88 -1.99 2.43
C TRP A 313 20.09 -3.03 1.33
N PRO A 314 20.19 -4.33 1.69
CA PRO A 314 20.27 -5.38 0.68
C PRO A 314 18.96 -5.48 -0.10
N LYS A 315 19.06 -5.83 -1.39
CA LYS A 315 17.90 -6.13 -2.23
C LYS A 315 16.98 -7.11 -1.49
N THR A 316 15.68 -6.80 -1.49
CA THR A 316 14.69 -7.53 -0.70
C THR A 316 13.51 -7.88 -1.58
N PHE A 317 13.13 -9.16 -1.57
CA PHE A 317 11.90 -9.62 -2.19
C PHE A 317 10.80 -9.68 -1.12
N LEU A 318 9.72 -8.95 -1.35
CA LEU A 318 8.53 -8.96 -0.50
C LEU A 318 7.41 -9.65 -1.26
N TYR A 319 6.74 -10.54 -0.54
CA TYR A 319 5.61 -11.32 -1.02
C TYR A 319 4.41 -11.17 -0.08
N TYR A 320 3.20 -11.12 -0.62
CA TYR A 320 2.02 -11.52 0.15
C TYR A 320 1.01 -12.28 -0.71
N ASP A 321 0.23 -13.12 -0.05
CA ASP A 321 -1.04 -13.67 -0.51
C ASP A 321 -2.08 -13.54 0.62
N ARG A 322 -3.22 -14.25 0.51
CA ARG A 322 -4.26 -14.24 1.55
C ARG A 322 -3.84 -14.95 2.85
N GLY A 323 -2.88 -15.87 2.78
CA GLY A 323 -2.45 -16.69 3.90
C GLY A 323 -1.26 -16.09 4.66
N ALA A 324 -0.39 -15.36 3.98
CA ALA A 324 0.77 -14.74 4.62
C ALA A 324 1.39 -13.59 3.83
N GLN A 325 2.18 -12.79 4.56
CA GLN A 325 3.20 -11.91 4.00
C GLN A 325 4.60 -12.44 4.38
N MET A 326 5.56 -12.33 3.47
CA MET A 326 6.93 -12.83 3.66
C MET A 326 7.96 -11.86 3.09
N MET A 327 9.10 -11.72 3.77
CA MET A 327 10.22 -10.88 3.33
C MET A 327 11.48 -11.72 3.20
N PHE A 328 12.16 -11.62 2.07
CA PHE A 328 13.37 -12.37 1.74
C PHE A 328 14.50 -11.39 1.43
N ILE A 329 15.59 -11.46 2.18
CA ILE A 329 16.80 -10.69 1.90
C ILE A 329 17.64 -11.45 0.86
N GLU A 330 18.22 -10.73 -0.10
CA GLU A 330 19.11 -11.29 -1.11
C GLU A 330 20.16 -12.23 -0.51
N GLY A 331 20.28 -13.43 -1.10
CA GLY A 331 21.18 -14.48 -0.64
C GLY A 331 20.62 -15.39 0.46
N LYS A 332 19.48 -15.07 1.09
CA LYS A 332 18.79 -15.96 2.03
C LYS A 332 17.68 -16.73 1.35
N VAL A 333 17.60 -18.04 1.60
CA VAL A 333 16.59 -18.93 1.00
C VAL A 333 15.27 -18.83 1.75
N GLU A 334 15.32 -18.93 3.08
CA GLU A 334 14.20 -18.73 3.98
C GLU A 334 13.83 -17.24 4.11
N PRO A 335 12.57 -16.92 4.41
CA PRO A 335 12.19 -15.56 4.73
C PRO A 335 12.84 -15.12 6.05
N VAL A 336 13.04 -13.82 6.21
CA VAL A 336 13.47 -13.22 7.49
C VAL A 336 12.29 -12.77 8.34
N CYS A 337 11.10 -12.70 7.75
CA CYS A 337 9.83 -12.41 8.42
C CYS A 337 8.72 -13.17 7.71
N ILE A 338 7.83 -13.80 8.48
CA ILE A 338 6.56 -14.36 8.00
C ILE A 338 5.46 -13.77 8.87
N ARG A 339 4.49 -13.10 8.25
CA ARG A 339 3.22 -12.75 8.88
C ARG A 339 2.19 -13.78 8.51
N ASN A 340 1.81 -14.60 9.47
CA ASN A 340 0.86 -15.69 9.27
C ASN A 340 -0.55 -15.21 9.60
N TYR A 341 -1.36 -14.99 8.57
CA TYR A 341 -2.73 -14.49 8.72
C TYR A 341 -3.71 -15.50 9.33
N ALA A 342 -3.32 -16.77 9.49
CA ALA A 342 -4.08 -17.73 10.27
C ALA A 342 -3.96 -17.51 11.79
N ARG A 343 -3.03 -16.65 12.24
CA ARG A 343 -2.86 -16.30 13.66
C ARG A 343 -3.70 -15.08 14.02
N PRO A 344 -4.13 -14.96 15.30
CA PRO A 344 -4.73 -13.72 15.77
C PRO A 344 -3.72 -12.57 15.64
N TRP A 345 -4.22 -11.37 15.38
CA TRP A 345 -3.41 -10.17 15.50
C TRP A 345 -3.15 -9.88 16.99
N GLU A 346 -1.90 -9.66 17.34
CA GLU A 346 -1.49 -9.29 18.70
C GLU A 346 -0.48 -8.15 18.59
N PRO A 347 -0.58 -7.08 19.41
CA PRO A 347 0.34 -5.94 19.36
C PRO A 347 1.83 -6.30 19.51
N ALA A 348 2.14 -7.42 20.18
CA ALA A 348 3.53 -7.84 20.35
C ALA A 348 4.12 -8.53 19.11
N SER A 349 3.28 -9.09 18.23
CA SER A 349 3.73 -9.96 17.14
C SER A 349 3.30 -9.52 15.76
N TYR A 350 2.18 -8.80 15.59
CA TYR A 350 1.71 -8.32 14.28
C TYR A 350 1.61 -9.45 13.24
N PHE A 351 0.99 -10.58 13.62
CA PHE A 351 0.95 -11.85 12.88
C PHE A 351 2.29 -12.60 12.72
N ALA A 352 3.39 -12.07 13.24
CA ALA A 352 4.72 -12.62 12.97
C ALA A 352 4.92 -14.03 13.56
N GLU A 353 5.54 -14.89 12.77
CA GLU A 353 6.07 -16.18 13.19
C GLU A 353 7.33 -15.98 14.04
N PRO A 354 7.37 -16.46 15.30
CA PRO A 354 8.52 -16.28 16.17
C PRO A 354 9.71 -17.18 15.79
N ASP A 355 9.43 -18.30 15.11
CA ASP A 355 10.43 -19.27 14.67
C ASP A 355 10.24 -19.55 13.18
N ILE A 356 11.26 -19.23 12.39
CA ILE A 356 11.28 -19.47 10.95
C ILE A 356 12.23 -20.66 10.70
N PRO A 357 11.70 -21.81 10.24
CA PRO A 357 12.51 -23.01 10.10
C PRO A 357 13.57 -22.86 9.01
N ARG A 358 14.73 -23.48 9.24
CA ARG A 358 15.85 -23.48 8.29
C ARG A 358 15.59 -24.44 7.13
N VAL A 359 16.03 -24.03 5.95
CA VAL A 359 15.96 -24.83 4.73
C VAL A 359 17.28 -25.55 4.51
N ARG A 360 17.21 -26.82 4.11
CA ARG A 360 18.38 -27.62 3.71
C ARG A 360 18.24 -28.10 2.28
N LEU A 361 19.29 -27.95 1.49
CA LEU A 361 19.36 -28.54 0.17
C LEU A 361 19.65 -30.04 0.30
N VAL A 362 18.73 -30.88 -0.18
CA VAL A 362 18.87 -32.34 -0.20
C VAL A 362 19.42 -32.79 -1.55
N LYS A 363 18.92 -32.21 -2.64
CA LYS A 363 19.33 -32.56 -4.01
C LYS A 363 19.35 -31.30 -4.88
N ASN A 364 20.38 -31.18 -5.72
CA ASN A 364 20.45 -30.23 -6.83
C ASN A 364 21.17 -30.92 -7.99
N SER A 365 20.38 -31.56 -8.87
CA SER A 365 20.91 -32.20 -10.07
C SER A 365 20.60 -31.32 -11.26
N GLN A 366 21.63 -30.96 -12.02
CA GLN A 366 21.50 -30.12 -13.20
C GLN A 366 22.02 -30.86 -14.42
N HIS A 367 21.15 -31.00 -15.42
CA HIS A 367 21.45 -31.50 -16.76
C HIS A 367 21.07 -30.41 -17.76
N SER A 368 21.61 -30.44 -18.99
CA SER A 368 21.63 -29.32 -19.94
C SER A 368 20.40 -28.40 -19.96
N TRP A 369 19.19 -28.96 -19.92
CA TRP A 369 17.91 -28.23 -19.93
C TRP A 369 16.97 -28.68 -18.81
N HIS A 370 17.51 -29.20 -17.72
CA HIS A 370 16.74 -29.84 -16.67
C HIS A 370 17.40 -29.65 -15.32
N ARG A 371 16.65 -29.21 -14.32
CA ARG A 371 17.17 -29.06 -12.96
C ARG A 371 16.18 -29.61 -11.95
N GLU A 372 16.66 -30.55 -11.15
CA GLU A 372 15.93 -31.15 -10.04
C GLU A 372 16.42 -30.59 -8.73
N LEU A 373 15.51 -29.99 -7.96
CA LEU A 373 15.75 -29.48 -6.63
C LEU A 373 14.92 -30.28 -5.63
N ALA A 374 15.55 -30.74 -4.56
CA ALA A 374 14.86 -31.25 -3.38
C ALA A 374 15.35 -30.47 -2.16
N LEU A 375 14.42 -29.86 -1.44
CA LEU A 375 14.67 -29.01 -0.28
C LEU A 375 13.95 -29.63 0.92
N SER A 376 14.59 -29.66 2.09
CA SER A 376 13.98 -30.15 3.33
C SER A 376 13.86 -29.04 4.35
N VAL A 377 12.72 -28.98 5.02
CA VAL A 377 12.41 -28.04 6.09
C VAL A 377 11.83 -28.80 7.27
N MET A 378 12.33 -28.54 8.47
CA MET A 378 11.78 -29.08 9.71
C MET A 378 10.95 -28.01 10.39
N ALA A 379 9.63 -28.10 10.30
CA ALA A 379 8.73 -27.08 10.84
C ALA A 379 8.26 -27.46 12.25
N PRO A 380 8.30 -26.53 13.23
CA PRO A 380 7.82 -26.81 14.58
C PRO A 380 6.29 -27.00 14.64
N ARG A 381 5.56 -26.45 13.65
CA ARG A 381 4.11 -26.54 13.49
C ARG A 381 3.72 -26.36 12.02
N ALA A 382 2.45 -26.56 11.71
CA ALA A 382 1.93 -26.17 10.41
C ALA A 382 1.94 -24.65 10.26
N MET A 383 2.44 -24.14 9.14
CA MET A 383 2.57 -22.70 8.89
C MET A 383 2.68 -22.39 7.39
N PRO A 384 2.23 -21.19 6.95
CA PRO A 384 2.55 -20.71 5.61
C PRO A 384 4.05 -20.47 5.50
N PHE A 385 4.61 -20.82 4.34
CA PHE A 385 6.04 -20.70 4.09
C PHE A 385 6.33 -20.41 2.61
N GLY A 386 7.56 -19.97 2.35
CA GLY A 386 8.04 -19.76 1.01
C GLY A 386 9.56 -19.78 0.97
N LEU A 387 10.11 -19.91 -0.23
CA LEU A 387 11.55 -19.96 -0.47
C LEU A 387 11.91 -19.02 -1.62
N ALA A 388 12.98 -18.25 -1.45
CA ALA A 388 13.58 -17.45 -2.51
C ALA A 388 14.93 -18.06 -2.93
N LEU A 389 14.95 -18.73 -4.08
CA LEU A 389 16.18 -19.25 -4.67
C LEU A 389 16.78 -18.17 -5.56
N TRP A 390 17.73 -17.42 -5.02
CA TRP A 390 18.40 -16.32 -5.73
C TRP A 390 19.27 -16.83 -6.88
N GLY A 391 19.27 -16.09 -7.99
CA GLY A 391 20.03 -16.39 -9.20
C GLY A 391 19.20 -16.30 -10.47
N ASP A 392 19.87 -16.51 -11.61
CA ASP A 392 19.25 -16.38 -12.91
C ASP A 392 18.56 -17.67 -13.35
N TYR A 393 17.23 -17.61 -13.43
CA TYR A 393 16.37 -18.71 -13.91
C TYR A 393 15.71 -18.40 -15.26
N ARG A 394 16.22 -17.42 -16.03
CA ARG A 394 15.59 -17.00 -17.31
C ARG A 394 15.36 -18.14 -18.29
N LEU A 395 16.30 -19.08 -18.36
CA LEU A 395 16.28 -20.23 -19.26
C LEU A 395 15.35 -21.35 -18.82
N TYR A 396 14.76 -21.26 -17.63
CA TYR A 396 13.92 -22.31 -17.07
C TYR A 396 12.44 -21.90 -17.01
N GLN A 397 11.57 -22.90 -16.97
CA GLN A 397 10.20 -22.83 -16.47
C GLN A 397 9.98 -23.92 -15.41
N VAL A 398 8.95 -23.75 -14.58
CA VAL A 398 8.58 -24.75 -13.58
C VAL A 398 7.77 -25.84 -14.27
N ALA A 399 8.31 -27.06 -14.34
CA ALA A 399 7.68 -28.21 -14.98
C ALA A 399 6.77 -28.97 -14.01
N GLU A 400 7.32 -29.38 -12.87
CA GLU A 400 6.60 -30.13 -11.83
C GLU A 400 6.96 -29.60 -10.44
N ALA A 401 5.95 -29.34 -9.62
CA ALA A 401 6.15 -28.94 -8.23
C ALA A 401 4.90 -29.27 -7.37
N PRO A 402 4.65 -30.55 -7.08
CA PRO A 402 3.35 -31.02 -6.56
C PRO A 402 2.99 -30.49 -5.17
N SER A 403 3.98 -30.06 -4.39
CA SER A 403 3.78 -29.54 -3.03
C SER A 403 3.67 -28.00 -2.97
N LEU A 404 3.73 -27.31 -4.11
CA LEU A 404 3.68 -25.86 -4.15
C LEU A 404 2.26 -25.36 -4.39
N LEU A 405 1.90 -24.29 -3.68
CA LEU A 405 0.69 -23.51 -3.92
C LEU A 405 0.90 -22.56 -5.10
N ASP A 406 2.12 -22.05 -5.24
CA ASP A 406 2.51 -21.14 -6.31
C ASP A 406 4.04 -21.19 -6.52
N ALA A 407 4.49 -20.87 -7.72
CA ALA A 407 5.89 -20.76 -8.06
C ALA A 407 6.10 -19.71 -9.14
N LYS A 408 7.10 -18.85 -8.96
CA LYS A 408 7.33 -17.73 -9.88
C LYS A 408 8.80 -17.43 -10.11
N ILE A 409 9.17 -17.34 -11.37
CA ILE A 409 10.50 -16.88 -11.78
C ILE A 409 10.46 -15.36 -11.92
N LEU A 410 11.15 -14.66 -11.01
CA LEU A 410 11.37 -13.22 -11.07
C LEU A 410 12.72 -12.99 -11.77
N ALA A 411 12.79 -13.33 -13.05
CA ALA A 411 14.02 -13.24 -13.83
C ALA A 411 14.59 -11.81 -13.90
N PRO A 412 15.93 -11.63 -13.88
CA PRO A 412 16.98 -12.64 -13.69
C PRO A 412 17.34 -12.92 -12.21
N GLU A 413 16.45 -12.58 -11.28
CA GLU A 413 16.82 -12.31 -9.88
C GLU A 413 16.64 -13.54 -8.98
N LEU A 414 15.51 -14.24 -9.10
CA LEU A 414 15.19 -15.38 -8.26
C LEU A 414 14.10 -16.29 -8.84
N LEU A 415 14.01 -17.50 -8.28
CA LEU A 415 12.85 -18.38 -8.32
C LEU A 415 12.19 -18.39 -6.93
N PHE A 416 10.94 -17.95 -6.85
CA PHE A 416 10.14 -18.00 -5.64
C PHE A 416 9.23 -19.24 -5.64
N LEU A 417 9.12 -19.89 -4.47
CA LEU A 417 8.31 -21.09 -4.25
C LEU A 417 7.42 -20.86 -3.02
N ARG A 418 6.10 -20.95 -3.16
CA ARG A 418 5.12 -20.81 -2.07
C ARG A 418 4.56 -22.18 -1.70
N CYS A 419 4.58 -22.54 -0.42
CA CYS A 419 4.03 -23.79 0.10
C CYS A 419 3.59 -23.66 1.56
N ASP A 420 2.61 -24.46 1.98
CA ASP A 420 2.34 -24.61 3.42
C ASP A 420 3.12 -25.79 3.97
N LEU A 421 3.77 -25.59 5.11
CA LEU A 421 4.49 -26.66 5.81
C LEU A 421 3.52 -27.40 6.72
N ALA A 422 3.64 -28.72 6.75
CA ALA A 422 3.11 -29.54 7.83
C ALA A 422 4.06 -29.51 9.03
N GLN A 423 3.56 -29.83 10.22
CA GLN A 423 4.43 -30.05 11.37
C GLN A 423 5.41 -31.21 11.11
N GLY A 424 6.68 -31.04 11.48
CA GLY A 424 7.72 -32.03 11.28
C GLY A 424 8.49 -31.85 9.97
N GLN A 425 8.93 -32.96 9.37
CA GLN A 425 9.76 -32.93 8.18
C GLN A 425 8.91 -32.73 6.92
N ASN A 426 9.28 -31.71 6.15
CA ASN A 426 8.72 -31.41 4.83
C ASN A 426 9.82 -31.62 3.79
N VAL A 427 9.46 -32.17 2.63
CA VAL A 427 10.33 -32.29 1.46
C VAL A 427 9.63 -31.63 0.28
N ILE A 428 10.28 -30.62 -0.29
CA ILE A 428 9.78 -29.81 -1.39
C ILE A 428 10.59 -30.18 -2.62
N ASN A 429 9.93 -30.78 -3.60
CA ASN A 429 10.55 -31.18 -4.85
C ASN A 429 10.12 -30.22 -5.96
N VAL A 430 11.10 -29.71 -6.71
CA VAL A 430 10.87 -28.80 -7.83
C VAL A 430 11.66 -29.30 -9.03
N LEU A 431 10.94 -29.46 -10.13
CA LEU A 431 11.48 -29.75 -11.45
C LEU A 431 11.43 -28.50 -12.30
N LEU A 432 12.60 -28.10 -12.80
CA LEU A 432 12.74 -27.03 -13.77
C LEU A 432 13.17 -27.61 -15.11
N GLU A 433 12.55 -27.16 -16.18
CA GLU A 433 12.92 -27.54 -17.56
C GLU A 433 13.27 -26.31 -18.38
N GLY A 434 14.07 -26.51 -19.42
CA GLY A 434 14.43 -25.48 -20.39
C GLY A 434 13.21 -24.96 -21.14
N LYS A 435 13.18 -23.65 -21.39
CA LYS A 435 12.18 -23.00 -22.25
C LYS A 435 12.40 -23.24 -23.74
#